data_AF-A0A3A9F180-F1
#
_entry.id   AF-A0A3A9F180-F1
#
_cell.length_a   1.000
_cell.length_b   1.000
_cell.length_c   1.000
_cell.angle_alpha   90.00
_cell.angle_beta   90.00
_cell.angle_gamma   90.00
#
_symmetry.space_group_name_H-M   'P 1'
#
loop_
_entity.id
_entity.type
_entity.pdbx_description
1 polymer ?
#
loop_
_entity_poly.entity_id
_entity_poly.type
_entity_poly.pdbx_seq_one_letter_code
_entity_poly.pdbx_strand_id
1 'polypeptide(L)' 'MKNIYIKLVIAGRDIATIPARDIVGVAAGVIIKGAGNGEGYITIGDVPEKHRAAVIAALEADGYDEHGEPIE' A
#
# COMPACT_ATOMS: atom_id res chain seq x y z
N MET A 1 -5.60 9.31 -18.60
CA MET A 1 -6.38 9.64 -17.39
C MET A 1 -5.58 9.12 -16.19
N LYS A 2 -4.78 9.99 -15.58
CA LYS A 2 -3.81 9.61 -14.54
C LYS A 2 -4.28 10.16 -13.20
N ASN A 3 -4.33 9.29 -12.19
CA ASN A 3 -4.04 9.62 -10.78
C ASN A 3 -5.15 10.18 -9.87
N ILE A 4 -6.43 10.13 -10.23
CA ILE A 4 -7.49 10.59 -9.30
C ILE A 4 -7.86 9.52 -8.24
N TYR A 5 -7.61 8.24 -8.49
CA TYR A 5 -7.91 7.17 -7.52
C TYR A 5 -6.95 7.15 -6.31
N ILE A 6 -5.70 7.59 -6.47
CA ILE A 6 -4.68 7.60 -5.41
C ILE A 6 -5.03 8.59 -4.28
N LYS A 7 -5.79 9.66 -4.61
CA LYS A 7 -6.23 10.65 -3.62
C LYS A 7 -7.43 10.20 -2.78
N LEU A 8 -8.18 9.18 -3.22
CA LEU A 8 -9.44 8.80 -2.58
C LEU A 8 -9.30 7.72 -1.48
N VAL A 9 -8.16 7.04 -1.39
CA VAL A 9 -8.07 5.77 -0.64
C VAL A 9 -7.12 5.84 0.55
N ILE A 10 -6.99 6.97 1.26
CA ILE A 10 -6.46 6.94 2.64
C ILE A 10 -7.07 8.08 3.46
N ALA A 11 -8.13 7.74 4.20
CA ALA A 11 -8.62 8.37 5.43
C ALA A 11 -9.93 7.65 5.85
N GLY A 12 -9.82 6.52 6.58
CA GLY A 12 -10.97 5.90 7.26
C GLY A 12 -11.78 4.83 6.51
N ARG A 13 -11.27 4.23 5.43
CA ARG A 13 -11.88 3.03 4.81
C ARG A 13 -11.00 1.80 5.01
N ASP A 14 -11.62 0.70 5.40
CA ASP A 14 -10.99 -0.62 5.54
C ASP A 14 -10.48 -1.11 4.17
N ILE A 15 -9.25 -1.64 4.13
CA ILE A 15 -8.63 -2.24 2.95
C ILE A 15 -9.47 -3.37 2.34
N ALA A 16 -10.30 -4.03 3.16
CA ALA A 16 -11.27 -5.03 2.71
C ALA A 16 -12.34 -4.46 1.75
N THR A 17 -12.53 -3.14 1.71
CA THR A 17 -13.48 -2.46 0.81
C THR A 17 -12.90 -2.13 -0.57
N ILE A 18 -11.60 -2.37 -0.78
CA ILE A 18 -10.92 -2.12 -2.05
C ILE A 18 -11.18 -3.29 -3.01
N PRO A 19 -11.53 -3.03 -4.29
CA PRO A 19 -11.60 -4.08 -5.30
C PRO A 19 -10.29 -4.87 -5.37
N ALA A 20 -10.38 -6.20 -5.42
CA ALA A 20 -9.21 -7.08 -5.41
C ALA A 20 -8.19 -6.79 -6.52
N ARG A 21 -8.61 -6.18 -7.64
CA ARG A 21 -7.73 -5.77 -8.74
C ARG A 21 -6.80 -4.62 -8.36
N ASP A 22 -7.24 -3.76 -7.44
CA ASP A 22 -6.56 -2.50 -7.12
C ASP A 22 -5.88 -2.55 -5.73
N ILE A 23 -6.13 -3.60 -4.95
CA ILE A 23 -5.63 -3.76 -3.56
C ILE A 23 -4.09 -3.72 -3.47
N VAL A 24 -3.40 -4.27 -4.47
CA VAL A 24 -1.93 -4.38 -4.46
C VAL A 24 -1.29 -2.99 -4.55
N GLY A 25 -1.65 -2.23 -5.60
CA GLY A 25 -1.09 -0.90 -5.82
C GLY A 25 -1.55 0.13 -4.78
N VAL A 26 -2.78 0.00 -4.26
CA VAL A 26 -3.23 0.86 -3.17
C VAL A 26 -2.43 0.57 -1.90
N ALA A 27 -2.33 -0.70 -1.48
CA ALA A 27 -1.64 -1.05 -0.24
C ALA A 27 -0.17 -0.61 -0.25
N ALA A 28 0.56 -0.89 -1.33
CA ALA A 28 1.95 -0.44 -1.49
C ALA A 28 2.06 1.09 -1.35
N GLY A 29 1.19 1.84 -2.04
CA GLY A 29 1.19 3.30 -1.97
C GLY A 29 0.82 3.86 -0.59
N VAL A 30 -0.08 3.20 0.16
CA VAL A 30 -0.42 3.60 1.54
C VAL A 30 0.75 3.37 2.48
N ILE A 31 1.42 2.22 2.36
CA ILE A 31 2.56 1.85 3.19
C ILE A 31 3.71 2.85 3.00
N ILE A 32 4.11 3.12 1.76
CA ILE A 32 5.15 4.11 1.42
C ILE A 32 4.80 5.51 1.96
N LYS A 33 3.55 5.94 1.78
CA LYS A 33 3.11 7.27 2.22
C LYS A 33 2.99 7.38 3.74
N GLY A 34 2.62 6.30 4.42
CA GLY A 34 2.56 6.23 5.87
C GLY A 34 3.94 6.37 6.50
N ALA A 35 4.93 5.63 5.97
CA ALA A 35 6.33 5.76 6.37
C ALA A 35 6.84 7.20 6.21
N GLY A 36 6.60 7.82 5.05
CA GLY A 36 7.02 9.20 4.77
C GLY A 36 6.36 10.29 5.62
N ASN A 37 5.15 10.02 6.17
CA ASN A 37 4.43 10.96 7.03
C ASN A 37 4.66 10.71 8.53
N GLY A 38 5.35 9.61 8.91
CA GLY A 38 5.45 9.17 10.31
C GLY A 38 4.12 8.69 10.91
N GLU A 39 3.11 8.44 10.08
CA GLU A 39 1.79 7.95 10.48
C GLU A 39 1.53 6.59 9.82
N GLY A 40 1.45 5.53 10.62
CA GLY A 40 1.08 4.20 10.13
C GLY A 40 -0.40 4.15 9.75
N TYR A 41 -0.72 4.40 8.48
CA TYR A 41 -2.10 4.31 7.98
C TYR A 41 -2.56 2.86 7.81
N ILE A 42 -1.68 1.97 7.31
CA ILE A 42 -1.80 0.50 7.30
C ILE A 42 -0.39 -0.11 7.31
N THR A 43 -0.27 -1.36 7.74
CA THR A 43 0.93 -2.20 7.63
C THR A 43 0.68 -3.38 6.69
N ILE A 44 1.73 -4.10 6.29
CA ILE A 44 1.58 -5.35 5.52
C ILE A 44 0.73 -6.40 6.26
N GLY A 45 0.66 -6.33 7.59
CA GLY A 45 -0.21 -7.16 8.42
C GLY A 45 -1.70 -6.93 8.17
N ASP A 46 -2.09 -5.71 7.81
CA ASP A 46 -3.48 -5.34 7.50
C ASP A 46 -3.91 -5.79 6.11
N VAL A 47 -2.95 -6.09 5.22
CA VAL A 47 -3.22 -6.61 3.88
C VAL A 47 -3.71 -8.07 4.00
N PRO A 48 -4.80 -8.45 3.31
CA PRO A 48 -5.25 -9.84 3.26
C PRO A 48 -4.14 -10.77 2.76
N GLU A 49 -3.96 -11.91 3.44
CA GLU A 49 -2.82 -12.83 3.21
C GLU A 49 -2.60 -13.18 1.73
N LYS A 50 -3.68 -13.46 0.99
CA LYS A 50 -3.66 -13.76 -0.45
C LYS A 50 -3.05 -12.67 -1.34
N HIS A 51 -2.94 -11.43 -0.85
CA HIS A 51 -2.40 -10.28 -1.56
C HIS A 51 -1.05 -9.79 -1.02
N ARG A 52 -0.61 -10.25 0.16
CA ARG A 52 0.63 -9.76 0.81
C ARG A 52 1.85 -9.93 -0.08
N ALA A 53 2.06 -11.11 -0.65
CA ALA A 53 3.19 -11.37 -1.53
C ALA A 53 3.22 -10.43 -2.76
N ALA A 54 2.05 -10.12 -3.32
CA ALA A 54 1.96 -9.20 -4.46
C ALA A 54 2.21 -7.74 -4.04
N VAL A 55 1.81 -7.34 -2.83
CA VAL A 55 2.11 -6.02 -2.27
C VAL A 55 3.61 -5.88 -2.00
N ILE A 56 4.24 -6.88 -1.39
CA ILE A 56 5.69 -6.88 -1.16
C ILE A 56 6.44 -6.78 -2.48
N ALA A 57 6.08 -7.60 -3.48
CA ALA A 57 6.71 -7.52 -4.80
C ALA A 57 6.54 -6.15 -5.48
N ALA A 58 5.40 -5.48 -5.26
CA ALA A 58 5.17 -4.13 -5.76
C ALA A 58 6.03 -3.08 -5.03
N LEU A 59 6.17 -3.20 -3.70
CA LEU A 59 7.06 -2.37 -2.90
C LEU A 59 8.52 -2.53 -3.35
N GLU A 60 8.99 -3.77 -3.48
CA GLU A 60 10.35 -4.08 -3.92
C GLU A 60 10.63 -3.55 -5.33
N ALA A 61 9.67 -3.68 -6.25
CA ALA A 61 9.78 -3.14 -7.61
C ALA A 61 9.90 -1.61 -7.65
N ASP A 62 9.31 -0.94 -6.66
CA ASP A 62 9.39 0.51 -6.47
C ASP A 62 10.60 0.93 -5.60
N GLY A 63 11.39 -0.03 -5.10
CA GLY A 63 12.60 0.20 -4.30
C GLY A 63 12.35 0.34 -2.79
N TYR A 64 11.27 -0.24 -2.28
CA TYR A 64 10.89 -0.20 -0.87
C TYR A 64 10.73 -1.60 -0.26
N ASP A 65 11.02 -1.73 1.03
CA ASP A 65 10.81 -2.97 1.79
C ASP A 65 9.34 -3.14 2.20
N GLU A 66 9.03 -4.22 2.94
CA GLU A 66 7.68 -4.51 3.42
C GLU A 66 7.12 -3.49 4.44
N HIS A 67 7.97 -2.60 4.95
CA HIS A 67 7.62 -1.51 5.85
C HIS A 67 7.44 -0.18 5.10
N GLY A 68 7.76 -0.13 3.81
CA GLY A 68 7.74 1.11 3.02
C GLY A 68 8.99 1.95 3.20
N GLU A 69 10.07 1.37 3.73
CA GLU A 69 11.38 2.00 3.84
C GLU A 69 12.19 1.76 2.55
N PRO A 70 12.99 2.72 2.08
CA PRO A 70 13.83 2.53 0.89
C PRO A 70 14.83 1.38 1.07
N ILE A 71 14.94 0.51 0.05
CA ILE A 71 15.97 -0.53 -0.03
C ILE A 71 17.18 0.10 -0.73
N GLU A 72 18.31 0.23 -0.02
CA GLU A 72 19.59 0.68 -0.60
C GLU A 72 20.17 -0.29 -1.64
#